data_AF-A0A0S3T2T2-F1
#
_entry.id   AF-A0A0S3T2T2-F1
#
_cell.length_a   1.000
_cell.length_b   1.000
_cell.length_c   1.000
_cell.angle_alpha   90.00
_cell.angle_beta   90.00
_cell.angle_gamma   90.00
#
_symmetry.space_group_name_H-M   'P 1'
#
loop_
_entity.id
_entity.type
_entity.pdbx_description
1 polymer ?
#
loop_
_entity_poly.entity_id
_entity_poly.type
_entity_poly.pdbx_seq_one_letter_code
_entity_poly.pdbx_strand_id
1 'polypeptide(L)'
;MRRIMNPIIFSGYIFILYLSNLQLVAVADDGSYVPTENIVLSCGSNTSEYVQYDGRNWNGDIVSPYVPSDADTKSLAVRAPNTLESIPEVPYMTARIFHSKFTYTFNVTPGPKFIRLHFYPASYINLNISNAFLSASLL
;
A
#
# COMPACT_ATOMS: atom_id res chain seq x y z
N MET A 1 27.04 48.76 -37.70
CA MET A 1 27.89 48.62 -36.50
C MET A 1 27.34 47.49 -35.64
N ARG A 2 28.02 46.34 -35.55
CA ARG A 2 27.67 45.28 -34.60
C ARG A 2 28.18 45.69 -33.23
N ARG A 3 27.30 46.05 -32.29
CA ARG A 3 27.70 46.28 -30.89
C ARG A 3 28.03 44.92 -30.28
N ILE A 4 29.32 44.68 -30.05
CA ILE A 4 29.81 43.49 -29.38
C ILE A 4 29.42 43.62 -27.91
N MET A 5 28.58 42.71 -27.43
CA MET A 5 28.17 42.66 -26.03
C MET A 5 29.38 42.27 -25.18
N ASN A 6 29.62 43.01 -24.10
CA ASN A 6 30.76 42.77 -23.21
C ASN A 6 30.66 41.34 -22.63
N PRO A 7 31.70 40.50 -22.77
CA PRO A 7 31.67 39.11 -22.33
C PRO A 7 31.36 38.94 -20.84
N ILE A 8 31.71 39.93 -20.01
CA ILE A 8 31.40 39.95 -18.57
C ILE A 8 29.88 40.09 -18.35
N ILE A 9 29.23 40.96 -19.13
CA ILE A 9 27.77 41.18 -19.05
C ILE A 9 27.03 39.94 -19.53
N PHE A 10 27.52 39.29 -20.58
CA PHE A 10 26.93 38.06 -21.12
C PHE A 10 27.04 36.89 -20.12
N SER A 11 28.20 36.72 -19.48
CA SER A 11 28.42 35.70 -18.44
C SER A 11 27.52 35.92 -17.23
N GLY A 12 27.36 37.17 -16.78
CA GLY A 12 26.45 37.51 -15.68
C GLY A 12 24.99 37.18 -16.00
N TYR A 13 24.55 37.40 -17.24
CA TYR A 13 23.18 37.05 -17.65
C TYR A 13 22.93 35.54 -17.65
N ILE A 14 23.89 34.74 -18.14
CA ILE A 14 23.80 33.27 -18.07
C ILE A 14 23.79 32.79 -16.62
N PHE A 15 24.60 33.39 -15.74
CA PHE A 15 24.61 33.05 -14.32
C PHE A 15 23.27 33.38 -13.62
N ILE A 16 22.68 34.54 -13.92
CA ILE A 16 21.35 34.91 -13.39
C ILE A 16 20.26 33.97 -13.91
N LEU A 17 20.28 33.62 -15.21
CA LEU A 17 19.35 32.65 -15.78
C LEU A 17 19.52 31.26 -15.16
N TYR A 18 20.76 30.84 -14.87
CA TYR A 18 21.02 29.58 -14.20
C TYR A 18 20.46 29.57 -12.76
N LEU A 19 20.69 30.64 -11.99
CA LEU A 19 20.15 30.78 -10.64
C LEU A 19 18.63 30.85 -10.59
N SER A 20 17.97 31.51 -11.56
CA SER A 20 16.50 31.57 -11.61
C SER A 20 15.86 30.24 -11.99
N ASN A 21 16.50 29.45 -12.86
CA ASN A 21 16.03 28.08 -13.16
C ASN A 21 16.30 27.10 -12.01
N LEU A 22 17.30 27.35 -11.16
CA LEU A 22 17.56 26.53 -9.97
C LEU A 22 16.43 26.65 -8.93
N GLN A 23 15.80 27.82 -8.82
CA GLN A 23 14.68 28.07 -7.92
C GLN A 23 13.36 27.42 -8.38
N LEU A 24 13.27 26.98 -9.64
CA LEU A 24 12.06 26.35 -10.18
C LEU A 24 11.98 24.84 -9.88
N VAL A 25 13.05 24.21 -9.36
CA VAL A 25 13.16 22.75 -9.24
C VAL A 25 12.83 22.21 -7.82
N ALA A 26 12.55 23.04 -6.82
CA ALA A 26 12.28 22.52 -5.48
C ALA A 26 11.22 23.33 -4.72
N VAL A 27 9.97 23.21 -5.14
CA VAL A 27 8.86 23.23 -4.19
C VAL A 27 8.47 21.77 -3.97
N ALA A 28 9.27 21.07 -3.15
CA ALA A 28 8.79 19.86 -2.51
C ALA A 28 7.80 20.34 -1.45
N ASP A 29 6.53 20.01 -1.64
CA ASP A 29 5.54 20.10 -0.57
C ASP A 29 6.07 19.28 0.62
N ASP A 30 6.42 19.96 1.71
CA ASP A 30 6.86 19.35 2.98
C ASP A 30 5.68 18.70 3.73
N GLY A 31 4.47 18.81 3.17
CA GLY A 31 3.31 18.05 3.60
C GLY A 31 3.52 16.56 3.38
N SER A 32 3.42 15.77 4.46
CA SER A 32 3.23 14.32 4.33
C SER A 32 1.99 14.05 3.48
N TYR A 33 2.11 13.22 2.45
CA TYR A 33 0.98 12.84 1.60
C TYR A 33 -0.17 12.27 2.45
N VAL A 34 -1.35 12.90 2.35
CA VAL A 34 -2.58 12.41 2.98
C VAL A 34 -3.44 11.75 1.88
N PRO A 35 -3.62 10.43 1.90
CA PRO A 35 -4.42 9.74 0.90
C PRO A 35 -5.92 10.07 1.05
N THR A 36 -6.61 10.23 -0.08
CA THR A 36 -8.08 10.37 -0.11
C THR A 36 -8.77 9.14 0.47
N GLU A 37 -8.30 7.94 0.10
CA GLU A 37 -8.73 6.67 0.67
C GLU A 37 -7.59 5.99 1.42
N ASN A 38 -7.81 5.66 2.70
CA ASN A 38 -6.88 4.86 3.51
C ASN A 38 -7.57 3.57 3.96
N ILE A 39 -7.69 2.60 3.05
CA ILE A 39 -8.34 1.32 3.32
C ILE A 39 -7.29 0.31 3.77
N VAL A 40 -7.42 -0.19 4.99
CA VAL A 40 -6.55 -1.22 5.56
C VAL A 40 -7.37 -2.40 6.06
N LEU A 41 -7.05 -3.60 5.55
CA LEU A 41 -7.78 -4.83 5.85
C LEU A 41 -6.86 -5.89 6.44
N SER A 42 -7.24 -6.39 7.61
CA SER A 42 -6.65 -7.56 8.27
C SER A 42 -7.41 -8.80 7.82
N CYS A 43 -6.84 -9.50 6.84
CA CYS A 43 -7.46 -10.68 6.26
C CYS A 43 -7.63 -11.78 7.32
N GLY A 44 -8.81 -12.40 7.37
CA GLY A 44 -9.14 -13.45 8.32
C GLY A 44 -9.43 -12.96 9.75
N SER A 45 -9.50 -11.65 9.98
CA SER A 45 -9.93 -11.05 11.25
C SER A 45 -11.38 -10.56 11.18
N ASN A 46 -12.00 -10.37 12.35
CA ASN A 46 -13.37 -9.88 12.48
C ASN A 46 -13.42 -8.34 12.32
N THR A 47 -14.46 -7.84 11.65
CA THR A 47 -14.70 -6.40 11.46
C THR A 47 -14.94 -5.65 12.77
N SER A 48 -15.29 -6.34 13.86
CA SER A 48 -15.48 -5.77 15.20
C SER A 48 -14.18 -5.47 15.95
N GLU A 49 -13.04 -6.00 15.49
CA GLU A 49 -11.74 -5.87 16.16
C GLU A 49 -10.90 -4.79 15.48
N TYR A 50 -11.01 -3.56 15.98
CA TYR A 50 -10.17 -2.44 15.55
C TYR A 50 -8.85 -2.48 16.29
N VAL A 51 -7.77 -2.83 15.60
CA VAL A 51 -6.43 -2.84 16.17
C VAL A 51 -5.59 -1.74 15.53
N GLN A 52 -5.06 -0.88 16.39
CA GLN A 52 -4.09 0.13 16.00
C GLN A 52 -2.73 -0.53 15.79
N TYR A 53 -2.24 -0.46 14.56
CA TYR A 53 -0.88 -0.85 14.20
C TYR A 53 -0.35 0.18 13.20
N ASP A 54 0.94 0.51 13.28
CA ASP A 54 1.63 1.49 12.41
C ASP A 54 0.91 2.84 12.15
N GLY A 55 0.13 3.29 13.14
CA GLY A 55 -0.64 4.54 13.06
C GLY A 55 -1.93 4.42 12.24
N ARG A 56 -2.34 3.20 11.89
CA ARG A 56 -3.55 2.91 11.11
C ARG A 56 -4.50 2.02 11.91
N ASN A 57 -5.80 2.21 11.68
CA ASN A 57 -6.84 1.37 12.25
C ASN A 57 -7.18 0.25 11.28
N TRP A 58 -6.71 -0.96 11.54
CA TRP A 58 -6.96 -2.09 10.66
C TRP A 58 -8.33 -2.71 10.93
N ASN A 59 -9.10 -2.95 9.88
CA ASN A 59 -10.41 -3.61 9.97
C ASN A 59 -10.29 -5.07 9.53
N GLY A 60 -11.01 -5.98 10.18
CA GLY A 60 -11.15 -7.35 9.70
C GLY A 60 -11.88 -7.43 8.35
N ASP A 61 -11.62 -8.49 7.59
CA ASP A 61 -12.28 -8.73 6.30
C ASP A 61 -13.48 -9.71 6.38
N ILE A 62 -13.67 -10.40 7.50
CA ILE A 62 -14.81 -11.30 7.71
C ILE A 62 -16.08 -10.46 7.65
N VAL A 63 -17.01 -10.86 6.77
CA VAL A 63 -18.27 -10.16 6.46
C VAL A 63 -18.09 -8.68 6.08
N SER A 64 -16.90 -8.27 5.65
CA SER A 64 -16.63 -6.91 5.18
C SER A 64 -17.30 -6.65 3.83
N PRO A 65 -17.60 -5.38 3.47
CA PRO A 65 -18.17 -5.05 2.16
C PRO A 65 -17.19 -5.28 0.99
N TYR A 66 -15.93 -5.62 1.28
CA TYR A 66 -14.87 -5.81 0.28
C TYR A 66 -14.74 -7.26 -0.19
N VAL A 67 -15.34 -8.21 0.52
CA VAL A 67 -15.34 -9.64 0.17
C VAL A 67 -16.64 -10.04 -0.53
N PRO A 68 -16.60 -11.04 -1.44
CA PRO A 68 -17.81 -11.53 -2.10
C PRO A 68 -18.73 -12.25 -1.11
N SER A 69 -20.02 -12.30 -1.41
CA SER A 69 -21.02 -12.99 -0.57
C SER A 69 -20.78 -14.49 -0.43
N ASP A 70 -20.07 -15.10 -1.38
CA ASP A 70 -19.71 -16.51 -1.37
C ASP A 70 -18.29 -16.77 -0.82
N ALA A 71 -17.72 -15.80 -0.09
CA ALA A 71 -16.35 -15.86 0.41
C ALA A 71 -16.03 -17.14 1.19
N ASP A 72 -16.92 -17.60 2.07
CA ASP A 72 -16.68 -18.77 2.92
C ASP A 72 -16.68 -20.10 2.15
N THR A 73 -17.20 -20.11 0.91
CA THR A 73 -17.13 -21.29 0.03
C THR A 73 -15.81 -21.35 -0.73
N LYS A 74 -15.16 -20.20 -0.95
CA LYS A 74 -13.94 -20.07 -1.76
C LYS A 74 -12.68 -19.87 -0.94
N SER A 75 -12.85 -19.51 0.33
CA SER A 75 -11.78 -19.11 1.22
C SER A 75 -12.06 -19.48 2.66
N LEU A 76 -11.02 -19.43 3.48
CA LEU A 76 -11.09 -19.72 4.90
C LEU A 76 -10.32 -18.67 5.69
N ALA A 77 -10.96 -18.09 6.70
CA ALA A 77 -10.30 -17.22 7.68
C ALA A 77 -9.58 -18.08 8.73
N VAL A 78 -8.31 -17.80 8.98
CA VAL A 78 -7.44 -18.64 9.80
C VAL A 78 -6.51 -17.79 10.66
N ARG A 79 -6.12 -18.34 11.81
CA ARG A 79 -5.05 -17.77 12.64
C ARG A 79 -3.73 -18.48 12.34
N ALA A 80 -2.63 -17.74 12.33
CA ALA A 80 -1.29 -18.29 12.19
C ALA A 80 -0.91 -19.16 13.40
N PRO A 81 -0.19 -20.28 13.21
CA PRO A 81 0.36 -21.05 14.31
C PRO A 81 1.57 -20.32 14.93
N ASN A 82 1.67 -20.33 16.26
CA ASN A 82 2.77 -19.81 17.07
C ASN A 82 2.97 -18.27 16.99
N THR A 83 3.01 -17.63 18.16
CA THR A 83 3.35 -16.21 18.30
C THR A 83 4.86 -16.08 18.50
N LEU A 84 5.62 -15.69 17.47
CA LEU A 84 6.92 -15.07 17.72
C LEU A 84 6.65 -13.66 18.25
N GLU A 85 7.17 -13.33 19.43
CA GLU A 85 6.92 -12.02 20.08
C GLU A 85 7.29 -10.80 19.20
N SER A 86 8.16 -11.00 18.21
CA SER A 86 8.58 -9.95 17.27
C SER A 86 7.59 -9.68 16.13
N ILE A 87 6.56 -10.50 15.95
CA ILE A 87 5.59 -10.36 14.86
C ILE A 87 4.36 -9.62 15.40
N PRO A 88 3.98 -8.48 14.79
CA PRO A 88 2.78 -7.77 15.18
C PRO A 88 1.53 -8.63 14.98
N GLU A 89 0.62 -8.56 15.94
CA GLU A 89 -0.66 -9.28 15.91
C GLU A 89 -1.44 -8.97 14.63
N VAL A 90 -1.59 -7.68 14.30
CA VAL A 90 -2.29 -7.21 13.10
C VAL A 90 -1.27 -6.55 12.16
N PRO A 91 -1.31 -6.83 10.85
CA PRO A 91 -2.23 -7.71 10.13
C PRO A 91 -1.73 -9.16 9.93
N TYR A 92 -0.74 -9.62 10.71
CA TYR A 92 0.03 -10.83 10.34
C TYR A 92 -0.42 -12.13 11.02
N MET A 93 -1.07 -12.07 12.18
CA MET A 93 -1.48 -13.28 12.91
C MET A 93 -2.79 -13.89 12.42
N THR A 94 -3.49 -13.22 11.51
CA THR A 94 -4.64 -13.77 10.79
C THR A 94 -4.39 -13.74 9.28
N ALA A 95 -4.96 -14.70 8.58
CA ALA A 95 -4.92 -14.76 7.13
C ALA A 95 -6.25 -15.26 6.56
N ARG A 96 -6.53 -14.91 5.31
CA ARG A 96 -7.56 -15.57 4.50
C ARG A 96 -6.89 -16.46 3.46
N ILE A 97 -7.13 -17.76 3.54
CA ILE A 97 -6.61 -18.73 2.59
C ILE A 97 -7.63 -18.90 1.46
N PHE A 98 -7.18 -18.82 0.20
CA PHE A 98 -8.04 -19.03 -0.96
C PHE A 98 -7.85 -20.45 -1.49
N HIS A 99 -8.92 -21.21 -1.62
CA HIS A 99 -8.91 -22.55 -2.24
C HIS A 99 -9.33 -22.50 -3.72
N SER A 100 -9.84 -21.35 -4.17
CA SER A 100 -10.21 -21.06 -5.56
C SER A 100 -10.07 -19.56 -5.84
N LYS A 101 -10.38 -19.13 -7.07
CA LYS A 101 -10.29 -17.71 -7.45
C LYS A 101 -11.15 -16.85 -6.53
N PHE A 102 -10.54 -15.84 -5.92
CA PHE A 102 -11.17 -14.90 -5.00
C PHE A 102 -10.87 -13.47 -5.44
N THR A 103 -11.86 -12.58 -5.36
CA THR A 103 -11.75 -11.18 -5.78
C THR A 103 -12.18 -10.28 -4.64
N TYR A 104 -11.33 -9.35 -4.23
CA TYR A 104 -11.74 -8.22 -3.41
C TYR A 104 -12.22 -7.08 -4.29
N THR A 105 -13.24 -6.34 -3.84
CA THR A 105 -13.76 -5.16 -4.56
C THR A 105 -13.65 -3.93 -3.68
N PHE A 106 -12.97 -2.91 -4.19
CA PHE A 106 -12.76 -1.64 -3.50
C PHE A 106 -13.36 -0.50 -4.32
N ASN A 107 -14.31 0.23 -3.74
CA ASN A 107 -14.87 1.42 -4.36
C ASN A 107 -14.00 2.62 -3.98
N VAL A 108 -13.17 3.08 -4.93
CA VAL A 108 -12.22 4.19 -4.74
C VAL A 108 -12.39 5.24 -5.82
N THR A 109 -11.94 6.47 -5.55
CA THR A 109 -11.94 7.53 -6.56
C THR A 109 -10.96 7.23 -7.71
N PRO A 110 -11.20 7.76 -8.92
CA PRO A 110 -10.24 7.64 -10.01
C PRO A 110 -8.86 8.23 -9.67
N GLY A 111 -7.81 7.65 -10.26
CA GLY A 111 -6.42 8.11 -10.12
C GLY A 111 -5.48 7.08 -9.51
N PRO A 112 -4.18 7.36 -9.45
CA PRO A 112 -3.18 6.43 -8.92
C PRO A 112 -3.48 6.00 -7.49
N LYS A 113 -3.23 4.73 -7.18
CA LYS A 113 -3.41 4.13 -5.85
C LYS A 113 -2.20 3.30 -5.48
N PHE A 114 -1.86 3.28 -4.19
CA PHE A 114 -0.89 2.35 -3.64
C PHE A 114 -1.59 1.08 -3.17
N ILE A 115 -1.12 -0.07 -3.65
CA ILE A 115 -1.62 -1.38 -3.23
C ILE A 115 -0.47 -2.09 -2.52
N ARG A 116 -0.69 -2.45 -1.25
CA ARG A 116 0.26 -3.20 -0.43
C ARG A 116 -0.39 -4.51 0.02
N LEU A 117 0.18 -5.62 -0.43
CA LEU A 117 -0.23 -6.95 0.00
C LEU A 117 0.67 -7.40 1.15
N HIS A 118 0.07 -7.86 2.25
CA HIS A 118 0.78 -8.34 3.44
C HIS A 118 0.76 -9.87 3.45
N PHE A 119 1.93 -10.50 3.50
CA PHE A 119 2.08 -11.94 3.57
C PHE A 119 2.91 -12.32 4.79
N TYR A 120 2.41 -13.24 5.60
CA TYR A 120 3.19 -13.91 6.65
C TYR A 120 3.27 -15.40 6.32
N PRO A 121 4.45 -15.92 5.91
CA PRO A 121 4.60 -17.32 5.56
C PRO A 121 4.63 -18.20 6.82
N ALA A 122 3.55 -18.94 7.04
CA ALA A 122 3.41 -19.90 8.15
C ALA A 122 2.59 -21.12 7.72
N SER A 123 2.63 -22.20 8.50
CA SER A 123 1.89 -23.44 8.22
C SER A 123 0.46 -23.38 8.75
N TYR A 124 -0.41 -22.64 8.07
CA TYR A 124 -1.80 -22.46 8.50
C TYR A 124 -2.63 -23.75 8.37
N ILE A 125 -3.33 -24.17 9.44
CA ILE A 125 -4.23 -25.35 9.46
C ILE A 125 -3.58 -26.59 8.82
N ASN A 126 -2.34 -26.88 9.18
CA ASN A 126 -1.58 -28.01 8.64
C ASN A 126 -1.36 -27.98 7.11
N LEU A 127 -1.66 -26.86 6.44
CA LEU A 127 -1.28 -26.63 5.05
C LEU A 127 0.20 -26.28 5.03
N ASN A 128 0.95 -26.99 4.18
CA ASN A 128 2.35 -26.70 3.97
C ASN A 128 2.49 -25.42 3.14
N ILE A 129 3.13 -24.40 3.71
CA ILE A 129 3.35 -23.11 3.04
C ILE A 129 4.16 -23.25 1.74
N SER A 130 5.00 -24.28 1.61
CA SER A 130 5.74 -24.57 0.37
C SER A 130 4.84 -24.89 -0.82
N ASN A 131 3.56 -25.21 -0.59
CA ASN A 131 2.56 -25.46 -1.62
C ASN A 131 1.73 -24.21 -1.97
N ALA A 132 1.96 -23.09 -1.29
CA ALA A 132 1.19 -21.87 -1.48
C ALA A 132 1.69 -21.05 -2.67
N PHE A 133 1.23 -21.39 -3.87
CA PHE A 133 1.46 -20.62 -5.09
C PHE A 133 0.19 -19.87 -5.48
N LEU A 134 0.31 -18.56 -5.69
CA LEU A 134 -0.80 -17.72 -6.11
C LEU A 134 -0.37 -16.69 -7.17
N SER A 135 -1.33 -16.24 -7.95
CA SER A 135 -1.21 -15.10 -8.85
C SER A 135 -2.19 -14.03 -8.42
N ALA A 136 -1.75 -12.77 -8.45
CA ALA A 136 -2.59 -11.62 -8.16
C ALA A 136 -2.67 -10.74 -9.40
N SER A 137 -3.89 -10.33 -9.74
CA SER A 137 -4.18 -9.42 -10.86
C SER A 137 -5.15 -8.35 -10.42
N LEU A 138 -4.96 -7.13 -10.94
CA LEU A 138 -5.91 -6.04 -10.80
C LEU A 138 -6.85 -6.08 -12.01
N LEU A 139 -8.14 -5.96 -11.75
CA LEU A 139 -9.21 -5.98 -12.75
C LEU A 139 -9.73 -4.57 -13.00
#